data_AF-A0A5R8WJ29-F1
#
_entry.id   AF-A0A5R8WJ29-F1
#
_cell.length_a   1.000
_cell.length_b   1.000
_cell.length_c   1.000
_cell.angle_alpha   90.00
_cell.angle_beta   90.00
_cell.angle_gamma   90.00
#
_symmetry.space_group_name_H-M   'P 1'
#
loop_
_entity.id
_entity.type
_entity.pdbx_description
1 polymer ?
#
loop_
_entity_poly.entity_id
_entity_poly.type
_entity_poly.pdbx_seq_one_letter_code
_entity_poly.pdbx_strand_id
1 'polypeptide(L)'
;MNASEAPVFGEPNWNRYRTRVAEMLTDVEADMQQRGYGLSLEGLTLEVAERLSLGVATLEDFQVLEALVKALRPVAREAVRTIREQQGGQFALLLL
;
A
#
# COMPACT_ATOMS: atom_id res chain seq x y z
N MET A 1 18.91 26.39 11.17
CA MET A 1 18.42 25.96 9.84
C MET A 1 18.53 24.45 9.81
N ASN A 2 17.44 23.73 10.07
CA ASN A 2 17.40 22.28 9.87
C ASN A 2 16.73 22.06 8.51
N ALA A 3 17.55 21.85 7.48
CA ALA A 3 17.06 21.34 6.22
C ALA A 3 16.55 19.93 6.51
N SER A 4 15.24 19.74 6.39
CA SER A 4 14.65 18.40 6.36
C SER A 4 15.14 17.78 5.05
N GLU A 5 16.21 16.98 5.12
CA GLU A 5 16.72 16.22 3.98
C GLU A 5 15.60 15.31 3.51
N ALA A 6 15.04 15.63 2.33
CA ALA A 6 14.13 14.74 1.65
C ALA A 6 14.86 13.41 1.43
N PRO A 7 14.23 12.26 1.79
CA PRO A 7 14.90 10.97 1.74
C PRO A 7 15.44 10.66 0.34
N VAL A 8 16.73 10.32 0.26
CA VAL A 8 17.44 10.06 -1.00
C VAL A 8 17.18 8.63 -1.49
N PHE A 9 16.96 8.46 -2.79
CA PHE A 9 16.78 7.15 -3.42
C PHE A 9 17.94 6.20 -3.10
N GLY A 10 17.62 5.05 -2.50
CA GLY A 10 18.60 4.02 -2.13
C GLY A 10 18.99 4.00 -0.65
N GLU A 11 18.55 4.99 0.14
CA GLU A 11 18.77 4.96 1.58
C GLU A 11 17.90 3.90 2.28
N PRO A 12 18.38 3.29 3.39
CA PRO A 12 17.61 2.34 4.19
C PRO A 12 16.25 2.88 4.63
N ASN A 13 16.16 4.20 4.84
CA ASN A 13 14.92 4.89 5.22
C ASN A 13 13.91 4.93 4.08
N TRP A 14 14.36 5.11 2.84
CA TRP A 14 13.49 5.07 1.66
C TRP A 14 12.94 3.67 1.42
N ASN A 15 13.78 2.63 1.52
CA ASN A 15 13.33 1.25 1.37
C ASN A 15 12.32 0.87 2.45
N ARG A 16 12.58 1.26 3.71
CA ARG A 16 11.64 1.04 4.82
C ARG A 16 10.30 1.74 4.58
N TYR A 17 10.34 2.99 4.11
CA TYR A 17 9.13 3.73 3.77
C TYR A 17 8.33 3.02 2.67
N ARG A 18 9.00 2.61 1.59
CA ARG A 18 8.40 1.84 0.49
C ARG A 18 7.75 0.53 0.97
N THR A 19 8.42 -0.21 1.84
CA THR A 19 7.88 -1.44 2.41
C THR A 19 6.61 -1.16 3.22
N ARG A 20 6.62 -0.14 4.09
CA ARG A 20 5.43 0.22 4.88
C ARG A 20 4.25 0.66 4.00
N VAL A 21 4.52 1.40 2.93
CA VAL A 21 3.49 1.77 1.94
C VAL A 21 2.95 0.54 1.22
N ALA A 22 3.82 -0.41 0.83
CA ALA A 22 3.40 -1.65 0.18
C ALA A 22 2.54 -2.55 1.09
N GLU A 23 2.94 -2.70 2.36
CA GLU A 23 2.17 -3.43 3.38
C GLU A 23 0.79 -2.80 3.56
N MET A 24 0.74 -1.48 3.80
CA MET A 24 -0.53 -0.80 4.01
C MET A 24 -1.44 -0.84 2.78
N LEU A 25 -0.87 -0.68 1.59
CA LEU A 25 -1.60 -0.79 0.34
C LEU A 25 -2.18 -2.20 0.13
N THR A 26 -1.46 -3.24 0.55
CA THR A 26 -1.93 -4.63 0.51
C THR A 26 -3.12 -4.83 1.44
N ASP A 27 -3.06 -4.28 2.65
CA ASP A 27 -4.17 -4.35 3.62
C ASP A 27 -5.41 -3.62 3.12
N VAL A 28 -5.25 -2.46 2.48
CA VAL A 28 -6.37 -1.71 1.89
C VAL A 28 -6.99 -2.47 0.71
N GLU A 29 -6.18 -2.99 -0.22
CA GLU A 29 -6.70 -3.79 -1.35
C GLU A 29 -7.39 -5.08 -0.85
N ALA A 30 -6.90 -5.70 0.24
CA ALA A 30 -7.55 -6.85 0.87
C ALA A 30 -8.93 -6.49 1.44
N ASP A 31 -9.04 -5.38 2.19
CA ASP A 31 -10.31 -4.90 2.75
C ASP A 31 -11.31 -4.53 1.65
N MET A 32 -10.85 -3.84 0.60
CA MET A 32 -11.64 -3.54 -0.60
C MET A 32 -12.20 -4.80 -1.26
N GLN A 33 -11.35 -5.82 -1.44
CA GLN A 33 -11.76 -7.09 -2.04
C GLN A 33 -12.75 -7.85 -1.15
N GLN A 34 -12.56 -7.85 0.18
CA GLN A 34 -13.46 -8.52 1.11
C GLN A 34 -14.85 -7.88 1.17
N ARG A 35 -14.90 -6.54 1.13
CA ARG A 35 -16.16 -5.78 1.22
C ARG A 35 -16.80 -5.50 -0.14
N GLY A 36 -16.12 -5.78 -1.24
CA GLY A 36 -16.65 -5.67 -2.60
C GLY A 36 -16.76 -4.22 -3.11
N TYR A 37 -15.83 -3.34 -2.75
CA TYR A 37 -15.79 -1.96 -3.24
C TYR A 37 -14.46 -1.59 -3.91
N GLY A 38 -14.49 -0.51 -4.68
CA GLY A 38 -13.36 0.02 -5.44
C GLY A 38 -13.03 1.46 -5.01
N LEU A 39 -11.74 1.77 -4.86
CA LEU A 39 -11.25 3.14 -4.69
C LEU A 39 -10.57 3.62 -5.98
N SER A 40 -10.75 4.92 -6.27
CA SER A 40 -9.93 5.65 -7.23
C SER A 40 -8.48 5.68 -6.76
N LEU A 41 -7.54 6.06 -7.63
CA LEU A 41 -6.15 6.20 -7.23
C LEU A 41 -5.97 7.26 -6.12
N GLU A 42 -6.68 8.38 -6.24
CA GLU A 42 -6.72 9.43 -5.23
C GLU A 42 -7.27 8.91 -3.89
N GLY A 43 -8.42 8.23 -3.90
CA GLY A 43 -9.02 7.67 -2.69
C GLY A 43 -8.15 6.61 -2.03
N LEU A 44 -7.47 5.79 -2.83
CA LEU A 44 -6.52 4.79 -2.34
C LEU A 44 -5.29 5.46 -1.69
N THR A 45 -4.84 6.58 -2.26
CA THR A 45 -3.73 7.37 -1.74
C THR A 45 -4.08 8.00 -0.40
N LEU A 46 -5.29 8.55 -0.27
CA LEU A 46 -5.80 9.11 0.99
C LEU A 46 -5.92 8.05 2.07
N GLU A 47 -6.50 6.88 1.75
CA GLU A 47 -6.64 5.78 2.70
C GLU A 47 -5.28 5.28 3.21
N VAL A 48 -4.30 5.12 2.31
CA VAL A 48 -2.92 4.74 2.68
C VAL A 48 -2.27 5.81 3.56
N ALA A 49 -2.45 7.10 3.24
CA ALA A 49 -1.93 8.20 4.05
C ALA A 49 -2.52 8.19 5.47
N GLU A 50 -3.84 8.01 5.58
CA GLU A 50 -4.56 7.96 6.85
C GLU A 50 -4.06 6.81 7.73
N ARG A 51 -3.99 5.59 7.19
CA ARG A 51 -3.56 4.42 7.95
C ARG A 51 -2.07 4.45 8.33
N LEU A 52 -1.23 5.15 7.57
CA LEU A 52 0.17 5.39 7.93
C LEU A 52 0.36 6.60 8.85
N SER A 53 -0.73 7.33 9.18
CA SER A 53 -0.68 8.60 9.92
C SER A 53 0.28 9.61 9.28
N LEU A 54 0.32 9.65 7.94
CA LEU A 54 1.14 10.58 7.19
C LEU A 54 0.40 11.91 7.09
N GLY A 55 1.01 12.96 7.63
CA GLY A 55 0.56 14.32 7.38
C GLY A 55 0.90 14.70 5.94
N VAL A 56 -0.09 14.65 5.04
CA VAL A 56 0.06 15.19 3.69
C VAL A 56 -0.20 16.68 3.76
N ALA A 57 0.86 17.45 4.00
CA ALA A 57 0.76 18.89 4.25
C ALA A 57 0.64 19.71 2.96
N THR A 58 1.13 19.17 1.84
CA THR A 58 1.16 19.86 0.55
C THR A 58 0.64 18.97 -0.59
N LEU A 59 0.25 19.61 -1.70
CA LEU A 59 -0.11 18.91 -2.93
C LEU A 59 1.06 18.10 -3.50
N GLU A 60 2.29 18.58 -3.33
CA GLU A 60 3.49 17.89 -3.81
C GLU A 60 3.72 16.59 -3.04
N ASP A 61 3.59 16.61 -1.71
CA ASP A 61 3.67 15.41 -0.88
C ASP A 61 2.61 14.37 -1.27
N PHE A 62 1.40 14.85 -1.58
CA PHE A 62 0.33 13.99 -2.06
C PHE A 62 0.70 13.31 -3.37
N GLN A 63 1.20 14.08 -4.35
CA GLN A 63 1.57 13.56 -5.67
C GLN A 63 2.70 12.53 -5.59
N VAL A 64 3.67 12.72 -4.69
CA VAL A 64 4.74 11.75 -4.44
C VAL A 64 4.17 10.44 -3.90
N LEU A 65 3.27 10.52 -2.91
CA LEU A 65 2.61 9.33 -2.37
C LEU A 65 1.71 8.66 -3.42
N GLU A 66 0.95 9.43 -4.19
CA GLU A 66 0.07 8.93 -5.25
C GLU A 66 0.87 8.17 -6.32
N ALA A 67 2.01 8.72 -6.76
CA ALA A 67 2.90 8.06 -7.69
C ALA A 67 3.44 6.74 -7.13
N LEU A 68 3.76 6.71 -5.83
CA LEU A 68 4.23 5.51 -5.17
C LEU A 68 3.14 4.44 -5.04
N VAL A 69 1.93 4.83 -4.64
CA VAL A 69 0.75 3.96 -4.57
C VAL A 69 0.45 3.38 -5.95
N LYS A 70 0.45 4.21 -6.99
CA LYS A 70 0.26 3.78 -8.38
C LYS A 70 1.28 2.72 -8.79
N ALA A 71 2.56 2.90 -8.46
CA ALA A 71 3.62 1.97 -8.80
C ALA A 71 3.52 0.64 -8.03
N LEU A 72 3.08 0.68 -6.77
CA LEU A 72 3.01 -0.51 -5.90
C LEU A 72 1.70 -1.29 -6.01
N ARG A 73 0.64 -0.68 -6.55
CA ARG A 73 -0.70 -1.30 -6.64
C ARG A 73 -0.72 -2.68 -7.32
N PRO A 74 -0.02 -2.93 -8.44
CA PRO A 74 0.01 -4.26 -9.05
C PRO A 74 0.62 -5.32 -8.12
N VAL A 75 1.65 -4.95 -7.35
CA VAL A 75 2.32 -5.85 -6.40
C VAL A 75 1.39 -6.17 -5.23
N ALA A 76 0.71 -5.17 -4.69
CA ALA A 76 -0.25 -5.36 -3.61
C ALA A 76 -1.39 -6.30 -4.01
N ARG A 77 -1.99 -6.10 -5.19
CA ARG A 77 -3.05 -6.98 -5.71
C ARG A 77 -2.60 -8.42 -5.88
N GLU A 78 -1.37 -8.62 -6.37
CA GLU A 78 -0.79 -9.95 -6.52
C GLU A 78 -0.54 -10.63 -5.17
N ALA A 79 -0.11 -9.87 -4.17
CA ALA A 79 0.01 -10.36 -2.80
C ALA A 79 -1.34 -10.79 -2.21
N VAL A 80 -2.40 -9.97 -2.37
CA VAL A 80 -3.76 -10.32 -1.94
C VAL A 80 -4.27 -11.58 -2.66
N ARG A 81 -4.03 -11.70 -3.97
CA ARG A 81 -4.38 -12.89 -4.76
C ARG A 81 -3.69 -14.14 -4.21
N THR A 82 -2.38 -14.05 -3.96
CA THR A 82 -1.58 -15.17 -3.45
C THR A 82 -2.08 -15.62 -2.07
N ILE A 83 -2.36 -14.68 -1.16
CA ILE A 83 -2.91 -14.99 0.18
C ILE A 83 -4.26 -15.73 0.05
N ARG A 84 -5.12 -15.29 -0.86
CA ARG A 84 -6.42 -15.94 -1.10
C ARG A 84 -6.26 -17.35 -1.67
N GLU A 85 -5.34 -17.55 -2.61
CA GLU A 85 -5.05 -18.87 -3.19
C GLU A 85 -4.50 -19.84 -2.15
N GLN A 86 -3.61 -19.37 -1.27
CA GLN A 86 -3.10 -20.16 -0.16
C GLN A 86 -4.22 -20.54 0.82
N GLN A 87 -5.06 -19.59 1.24
CA GLN A 87 -6.18 -19.85 2.14
C GLN A 87 -7.21 -20.80 1.49
N GLY A 88 -7.58 -20.56 0.23
CA GLY A 88 -8.50 -21.42 -0.52
C GLY A 88 -7.97 -22.85 -0.73
N GLY A 89 -6.67 -22.99 -0.99
CA GLY A 89 -5.99 -24.28 -1.05
C GLY A 89 -5.94 -24.98 0.31
N GLN A 90 -5.76 -24.23 1.40
CA GLN A 90 -5.78 -24.77 2.76
C GLN A 90 -7.16 -25.28 3.16
N PHE A 91 -8.25 -24.64 2.73
CA PHE A 91 -9.62 -25.17 2.90
C PHE A 91 -9.88 -26.41 2.03
N ALA A 92 -9.35 -26.47 0.80
CA ALA A 92 -9.50 -27.65 -0.05
C ALA A 92 -8.80 -28.89 0.51
N LEU A 93 -7.66 -28.72 1.19
CA LEU A 93 -6.90 -29.80 1.83
C LEU A 93 -7.52 -30.28 3.15
N LEU A 94 -8.36 -29.48 3.80
CA LEU A 94 -9.07 -29.86 5.03
C LEU A 94 -10.39 -30.60 4.76
N LEU A 95 -10.80 -30.72 3.49
CA LEU A 95 -12.03 -31.39 3.05
C LEU A 95 -11.78 -32.76 2.39
N LEU A 96 -10.55 -33.27 2.43
CA LEU A 96 -10.13 -34.60 1.97
C LEU A 96 -9.73 -35.48 3.16
#